data_AF-A0A0G1JUC3-F1
#
_entry.id   AF-A0A0G1JUC3-F1
#
_cell.length_a   1.000
_cell.length_b   1.000
_cell.length_c   1.000
_cell.angle_alpha   90.00
_cell.angle_beta   90.00
_cell.angle_gamma   90.00
#
_symmetry.space_group_name_H-M   'P 1'
#
loop_
_entity.id
_entity.type
_entity.pdbx_description
1 polymer ?
#
loop_
_entity_poly.entity_id
_entity_poly.type
_entity_poly.pdbx_seq_one_letter_code
_entity_poly.pdbx_strand_id
1 'polypeptide(L)'
;MIHKTAKELGIDLPWEQIEIIDTQNDSRQPHWEKRYQEIRKISLAQAKEEMAANPINIIGTLLVEEEKADGMISGATFTTAETIRPAIQIIGTKEKFHKVSGFFFMILEERILLFADCAVIIEPNSHELADIAIDTAETALRFGLEPKIAMLSFSTAGS
;
A
#
# COMPACT_ATOMS: atom_id res chain seq x y z
N MET A 1 -8.25 23.04 -6.68
CA MET A 1 -6.84 22.98 -7.17
C MET A 1 -6.71 22.04 -8.37
N ILE A 2 -7.19 20.78 -8.28
CA ILE A 2 -7.05 19.74 -9.32
C ILE A 2 -7.52 20.17 -10.72
N HIS A 3 -8.75 20.69 -10.87
CA HIS A 3 -9.27 21.15 -12.16
C HIS A 3 -8.40 22.22 -12.85
N LYS A 4 -7.84 23.14 -12.05
CA LYS A 4 -6.95 24.19 -12.56
C LYS A 4 -5.65 23.59 -13.08
N THR A 5 -5.03 22.71 -12.31
CA THR A 5 -3.79 22.02 -12.69
C THR A 5 -3.98 21.16 -13.94
N ALA A 6 -5.08 20.40 -14.03
CA ALA A 6 -5.38 19.60 -15.23
C ALA A 6 -5.50 20.47 -16.49
N LYS A 7 -6.21 21.61 -16.40
CA LYS A 7 -6.32 22.58 -17.48
C LYS A 7 -4.97 23.18 -17.89
N GLU A 8 -4.13 23.54 -16.92
CA GLU A 8 -2.78 24.08 -17.17
C GLU A 8 -1.87 23.06 -17.86
N LEU A 9 -2.04 21.77 -17.56
CA LEU A 9 -1.32 20.66 -18.18
C LEU A 9 -1.95 20.18 -19.51
N GLY A 10 -3.09 20.74 -19.92
CA GLY A 10 -3.81 20.31 -21.12
C GLY A 10 -4.40 18.91 -21.03
N ILE A 11 -4.65 18.42 -19.81
CA ILE A 11 -5.23 17.09 -19.55
C ILE A 11 -6.75 17.23 -19.44
N ASP A 12 -7.47 16.56 -20.33
CA ASP A 12 -8.92 16.40 -20.24
C ASP A 12 -9.25 15.05 -19.58
N LEU A 13 -9.99 15.09 -18.48
CA LEU A 13 -10.37 13.92 -17.70
C LEU A 13 -11.89 13.74 -17.72
N PRO A 14 -12.41 12.50 -17.63
CA PRO A 14 -13.83 12.26 -17.54
C PRO A 14 -14.35 12.63 -16.14
N TRP A 15 -14.49 13.93 -15.85
CA TRP A 15 -14.80 14.45 -14.50
C TRP A 15 -16.06 13.87 -13.88
N GLU A 16 -17.07 13.54 -14.69
CA GLU A 16 -18.31 12.89 -14.23
C GLU A 16 -18.11 11.46 -13.70
N GLN A 17 -16.97 10.84 -14.00
CA GLN A 17 -16.60 9.48 -13.55
C GLN A 17 -15.58 9.51 -12.41
N ILE A 18 -15.14 10.69 -11.97
CA ILE A 18 -14.08 10.85 -10.98
C ILE A 18 -14.65 11.57 -9.75
N GLU A 19 -14.79 10.83 -8.64
CA GLU A 19 -15.06 11.46 -7.34
C GLU A 19 -13.80 12.18 -6.86
N ILE A 20 -13.93 13.48 -6.55
CA ILE A 20 -12.86 14.28 -5.96
C ILE A 20 -13.25 14.61 -4.52
N ILE A 21 -12.45 14.13 -3.59
CA ILE A 21 -12.63 14.34 -2.15
C ILE A 21 -11.64 15.40 -1.68
N ASP A 22 -12.15 16.52 -1.15
CA ASP A 22 -11.33 17.51 -0.45
C ASP A 22 -11.19 17.10 1.01
N THR A 23 -10.08 16.44 1.34
CA THR A 23 -9.82 15.90 2.67
C THR A 23 -9.79 16.95 3.79
N GLN A 24 -9.67 18.24 3.46
CA GLN A 24 -9.68 19.33 4.45
C GLN A 24 -11.08 19.93 4.65
N ASN A 25 -12.00 19.73 3.71
CA ASN A 25 -13.31 20.36 3.69
C ASN A 25 -14.40 19.39 3.20
N ASP A 26 -14.47 18.21 3.80
CA ASP A 26 -15.50 17.21 3.54
C ASP A 26 -16.38 17.02 4.77
N SER A 27 -17.70 16.99 4.56
CA SER A 27 -18.70 16.76 5.62
C SER A 27 -18.55 15.41 6.34
N ARG A 28 -17.86 14.44 5.72
CA ARG A 28 -17.58 13.10 6.26
C ARG A 28 -16.41 13.06 7.23
N GLN A 29 -15.67 14.15 7.42
CA GLN A 29 -14.53 14.22 8.36
C GLN A 29 -14.82 13.61 9.74
N PRO A 30 -15.91 13.99 10.46
CA PRO A 30 -16.21 13.43 11.77
C PRO A 30 -16.42 11.91 11.77
N HIS A 31 -16.91 11.35 10.66
CA HIS A 31 -17.08 9.91 10.48
C HIS A 31 -15.71 9.22 10.37
N TRP A 32 -14.81 9.72 9.52
CA TRP A 32 -13.46 9.17 9.37
C TRP A 32 -12.63 9.29 10.65
N GLU A 33 -12.70 10.43 11.36
CA GLU A 33 -12.04 10.63 12.66
C GLU A 33 -12.47 9.56 13.68
N LYS A 34 -13.77 9.31 13.77
CA LYS A 34 -14.33 8.32 14.68
C LYS A 34 -13.94 6.90 14.25
N ARG A 35 -14.02 6.58 12.95
CA ARG A 35 -13.64 5.27 12.43
C ARG A 35 -12.15 4.97 12.69
N TYR A 36 -11.29 5.94 12.40
CA TYR A 36 -9.85 5.83 12.66
C TYR A 36 -9.55 5.66 14.15
N GLN A 37 -10.25 6.40 15.02
CA GLN A 37 -10.15 6.25 16.47
C GLN A 37 -10.47 4.81 16.92
N GLU A 38 -11.58 4.25 16.44
CA GLU A 38 -12.05 2.90 16.77
C GLU A 38 -11.03 1.83 16.35
N ILE A 39 -10.54 1.90 15.11
CA ILE A 39 -9.56 0.98 14.55
C ILE A 39 -8.24 1.05 15.31
N ARG A 40 -7.74 2.27 15.54
CA ARG A 40 -6.46 2.51 16.21
C ARG A 40 -6.52 2.31 17.73
N LYS A 41 -7.72 2.27 18.32
CA LYS A 41 -7.95 2.19 19.77
C LYS A 41 -7.23 3.31 20.54
N ILE A 42 -7.32 4.53 20.01
CA ILE A 42 -6.70 5.75 20.57
C ILE A 42 -7.76 6.76 21.03
N SER A 43 -7.32 7.88 21.61
CA SER A 43 -8.22 9.00 21.91
C SER A 43 -8.65 9.72 20.63
N LEU A 44 -9.84 10.32 20.62
CA LEU A 44 -10.32 11.12 19.49
C LEU A 44 -9.36 12.29 19.19
N ALA A 45 -8.77 12.91 20.21
CA ALA A 45 -7.80 13.98 20.03
C ALA A 45 -6.56 13.51 19.24
N GLN A 46 -6.03 12.34 19.59
CA GLN A 46 -4.90 11.75 18.87
C GLN A 46 -5.29 11.32 17.44
N ALA A 47 -6.49 10.77 17.26
CA ALA A 47 -7.00 10.41 15.92
C ALA A 47 -7.04 11.63 14.99
N LYS A 48 -7.56 12.77 15.49
CA LYS A 48 -7.60 14.04 14.76
C LYS A 48 -6.20 14.57 14.42
N GLU A 49 -5.28 14.52 15.38
CA GLU A 49 -3.89 14.96 15.18
C GLU A 49 -3.18 14.15 14.09
N GLU A 50 -3.23 12.81 14.19
CA GLU A 50 -2.61 11.92 13.21
C GLU A 50 -3.26 12.07 11.82
N MET A 51 -4.59 12.22 11.75
CA MET A 51 -5.29 12.48 10.50
C MET A 51 -4.95 13.82 9.88
N ALA A 52 -4.79 14.89 10.69
CA ALA A 52 -4.37 16.19 10.20
C ALA A 52 -2.94 16.16 9.62
N ALA A 53 -2.06 15.31 10.16
CA ALA A 53 -0.70 15.15 9.67
C ALA A 53 -0.61 14.39 8.34
N ASN A 54 -1.52 13.44 8.08
CA ASN A 54 -1.52 12.64 6.84
C ASN A 54 -2.95 12.34 6.33
N PRO A 55 -3.72 13.39 5.97
CA PRO A 55 -5.14 13.23 5.69
C PRO A 55 -5.40 12.42 4.43
N ILE A 56 -4.57 12.57 3.40
CA ILE A 56 -4.73 11.88 2.10
C ILE A 56 -4.58 10.36 2.27
N ASN A 57 -3.49 9.89 2.87
CA ASN A 57 -3.26 8.45 2.99
C ASN A 57 -4.19 7.81 4.02
N ILE A 58 -4.51 8.49 5.13
CA ILE A 58 -5.41 7.93 6.14
C ILE A 58 -6.84 7.84 5.59
N ILE A 59 -7.39 8.91 5.02
CA ILE A 59 -8.76 8.89 4.46
C ILE A 59 -8.82 7.95 3.25
N GLY A 60 -7.82 7.97 2.36
CA GLY A 60 -7.76 7.04 1.23
C GLY A 60 -7.76 5.57 1.68
N THR A 61 -7.03 5.25 2.76
CA THR A 61 -7.02 3.90 3.33
C THR A 61 -8.36 3.54 3.99
N LEU A 62 -9.00 4.48 4.70
CA LEU A 62 -10.34 4.27 5.28
C LEU A 62 -11.38 4.00 4.20
N LEU A 63 -11.31 4.68 3.05
CA LEU A 63 -12.22 4.42 1.93
C LEU A 63 -12.07 2.98 1.39
N VAL A 64 -10.85 2.45 1.39
CA VAL A 64 -10.61 1.03 1.03
C VAL A 64 -11.18 0.10 2.10
N GLU A 65 -10.95 0.41 3.38
CA GLU A 65 -11.48 -0.36 4.52
C GLU A 65 -13.01 -0.40 4.53
N GLU A 66 -13.67 0.69 4.13
CA GLU A 66 -15.13 0.82 4.05
C GLU A 66 -15.73 0.33 2.73
N GLU A 67 -14.94 -0.39 1.91
CA GLU A 67 -15.34 -0.92 0.60
C GLU A 67 -15.89 0.16 -0.36
N LYS A 68 -15.43 1.41 -0.21
CA LYS A 68 -15.72 2.53 -1.13
C LYS A 68 -14.71 2.61 -2.28
N ALA A 69 -13.57 1.91 -2.14
CA ALA A 69 -12.57 1.73 -3.18
C ALA A 69 -11.94 0.34 -3.04
N ASP A 70 -11.52 -0.27 -4.16
CA ASP A 70 -10.89 -1.59 -4.15
C ASP A 70 -9.39 -1.55 -3.79
N GLY A 71 -8.77 -0.37 -3.82
CA GLY A 71 -7.37 -0.18 -3.53
C GLY A 71 -6.95 1.28 -3.53
N MET A 72 -5.74 1.56 -3.06
CA MET A 72 -5.17 2.90 -2.98
C MET A 72 -3.78 2.92 -3.61
N ILE A 73 -3.52 3.94 -4.42
CA ILE A 73 -2.20 4.24 -4.99
C ILE A 73 -1.78 5.61 -4.46
N SER A 74 -0.61 5.66 -3.81
CA SER A 74 0.01 6.89 -3.28
C SER A 74 1.54 6.76 -3.36
N GLY A 75 2.27 7.73 -2.82
CA GLY A 75 3.74 7.74 -2.76
C GLY A 75 4.43 8.64 -3.78
N ALA A 76 3.68 9.30 -4.67
CA ALA A 76 4.26 10.27 -5.61
C ALA A 76 4.83 11.52 -4.91
N THR A 77 4.18 11.96 -3.83
CA THR A 77 4.57 13.12 -3.01
C THR A 77 4.71 12.77 -1.53
N PHE A 78 4.59 11.49 -1.18
CA PHE A 78 4.68 10.96 0.18
C PHE A 78 5.83 9.96 0.24
N THR A 79 6.51 9.89 1.38
CA THR A 79 7.47 8.83 1.62
C THR A 79 6.77 7.46 1.65
N THR A 80 7.52 6.40 1.35
CA THR A 80 7.03 5.01 1.46
C THR A 80 6.47 4.74 2.87
N ALA A 81 7.11 5.28 3.91
CA ALA A 81 6.66 5.14 5.29
C ALA A 81 5.31 5.83 5.55
N GLU A 82 5.09 7.02 5.00
CA GLU A 82 3.80 7.75 5.12
C GLU A 82 2.67 7.05 4.37
N THR A 83 2.98 6.30 3.32
CA THR A 83 1.98 5.54 2.54
C THR A 83 1.64 4.20 3.18
N ILE A 84 2.65 3.43 3.58
CA ILE A 84 2.46 2.06 4.09
C ILE A 84 1.93 2.05 5.53
N ARG A 85 2.32 3.03 6.36
CA ARG A 85 1.94 3.03 7.79
C ARG A 85 0.42 3.05 8.00
N PRO A 86 -0.38 3.93 7.37
CA PRO A 86 -1.84 3.89 7.48
C PRO A 86 -2.42 2.57 6.96
N ALA A 87 -1.91 2.04 5.85
CA ALA A 87 -2.36 0.76 5.29
C ALA A 87 -2.22 -0.39 6.30
N ILE A 88 -1.07 -0.51 6.96
CA ILE A 88 -0.84 -1.52 8.00
C ILE A 88 -1.73 -1.25 9.23
N GLN A 89 -1.88 0.00 9.63
CA GLN A 89 -2.63 0.36 10.83
C GLN A 89 -4.14 0.22 10.70
N ILE A 90 -4.67 0.34 9.47
CA ILE A 90 -6.10 0.38 9.19
C ILE A 90 -6.58 -0.94 8.57
N ILE A 91 -5.92 -1.41 7.51
CA ILE A 91 -6.28 -2.65 6.80
C ILE A 91 -5.60 -3.86 7.44
N GLY A 92 -4.34 -3.70 7.87
CA GLY A 92 -3.55 -4.78 8.44
C GLY A 92 -2.96 -5.73 7.39
N THR A 93 -2.48 -6.88 7.85
CA THR A 93 -1.98 -7.96 6.99
C THR A 93 -2.96 -9.14 7.01
N LYS A 94 -2.90 -10.00 6.00
CA LYS A 94 -3.66 -11.26 6.01
C LYS A 94 -3.18 -12.13 7.16
N GLU A 95 -4.06 -12.94 7.76
CA GLU A 95 -3.74 -13.80 8.92
C GLU A 95 -2.49 -14.68 8.74
N LYS A 96 -2.23 -15.11 7.51
CA LYS A 96 -1.08 -15.95 7.15
C LYS A 96 0.27 -15.21 7.23
N PHE A 97 0.28 -13.88 7.16
CA PHE A 97 1.51 -13.09 7.03
C PHE A 97 1.58 -12.00 8.10
N HIS A 98 2.73 -11.88 8.76
CA HIS A 98 2.92 -10.91 9.85
C HIS A 98 3.51 -9.57 9.40
N LYS A 99 4.11 -9.52 8.21
CA LYS A 99 4.74 -8.32 7.63
C LYS A 99 4.32 -8.16 6.18
N VAL A 100 4.36 -6.91 5.71
CA VAL A 100 4.25 -6.61 4.28
C VAL A 100 5.63 -6.69 3.64
N SER A 101 5.70 -7.21 2.42
CA SER A 101 6.92 -7.29 1.61
C SER A 101 6.73 -6.53 0.31
N GLY A 102 7.81 -5.97 -0.24
CA GLY A 102 7.79 -5.41 -1.59
C GLY A 102 8.16 -6.47 -2.63
N PHE A 103 7.84 -6.25 -3.90
CA PHE A 103 8.45 -7.00 -4.98
C PHE A 103 8.60 -6.14 -6.23
N PHE A 104 9.52 -6.52 -7.10
CA PHE A 104 9.70 -5.88 -8.41
C PHE A 104 9.52 -6.88 -9.53
N PHE A 105 8.76 -6.49 -10.56
CA PHE A 105 8.81 -7.16 -11.85
C PHE A 105 10.07 -6.76 -12.58
N MET A 106 10.91 -7.76 -12.89
CA MET A 106 12.05 -7.61 -13.78
C MET A 106 11.66 -8.19 -15.13
N ILE A 107 11.31 -7.32 -16.07
CA ILE A 107 10.92 -7.70 -17.43
C ILE A 107 12.18 -7.72 -18.29
N LEU A 108 12.67 -8.92 -18.62
CA LEU A 108 13.76 -9.13 -19.56
C LEU A 108 13.20 -9.57 -20.91
N GLU A 109 14.02 -9.54 -21.95
CA GLU A 109 13.64 -9.86 -23.33
C GLU A 109 12.87 -11.19 -23.46
N GLU A 110 13.33 -12.24 -22.77
CA GLU A 110 12.78 -13.60 -22.89
C GLU A 110 12.05 -14.10 -21.63
N ARG A 111 12.08 -13.33 -20.52
CA ARG A 111 11.54 -13.80 -19.25
C ARG A 111 11.15 -12.68 -18.29
N ILE A 112 10.17 -12.97 -17.45
CA ILE A 112 9.77 -12.13 -16.33
C ILE A 112 10.27 -12.77 -15.04
N LEU A 113 10.97 -12.00 -14.20
CA LEU A 113 11.35 -12.42 -12.85
C LEU A 113 10.62 -11.55 -11.83
N LEU A 114 10.38 -12.11 -10.63
CA LEU A 114 9.98 -11.33 -9.48
C LEU A 114 11.15 -11.29 -8.50
N PHE A 115 11.62 -10.09 -8.18
CA PHE A 115 12.59 -9.88 -7.11
C PHE A 115 11.82 -9.62 -5.82
N ALA A 116 12.00 -10.51 -4.84
CA ALA A 116 11.21 -10.56 -3.62
C ALA A 116 11.87 -9.74 -2.50
N ASP A 117 11.05 -8.92 -1.85
CA ASP A 117 11.40 -7.91 -0.84
C ASP A 117 12.70 -7.14 -1.05
N CYS A 118 12.64 -6.18 -1.98
CA CYS A 118 13.75 -5.25 -2.21
C CYS A 118 13.45 -3.84 -1.67
N ALA A 119 12.46 -3.70 -0.77
CA ALA A 119 11.95 -2.38 -0.39
C ALA A 119 11.53 -2.20 1.08
N VAL A 120 11.09 -3.26 1.77
CA VAL A 120 10.42 -3.10 3.07
C VAL A 120 11.21 -3.71 4.22
N ILE A 121 11.50 -5.00 4.20
CA ILE A 121 12.15 -5.68 5.33
C ILE A 121 13.66 -5.61 5.15
N ILE A 122 14.34 -4.87 6.03
CA ILE A 122 15.78 -4.60 5.95
C ILE A 122 16.61 -5.86 6.23
N GLU A 123 16.27 -6.59 7.29
CA GLU A 123 16.99 -7.78 7.75
C GLU A 123 15.98 -8.90 8.03
N PRO A 124 15.50 -9.61 6.98
CA PRO A 124 14.53 -10.68 7.16
C PRO A 124 15.17 -11.88 7.86
N ASN A 125 14.50 -12.40 8.88
CA ASN A 125 14.89 -13.68 9.48
C ASN A 125 14.43 -14.87 8.62
N SER A 126 14.74 -16.10 9.02
CA SER A 126 14.41 -17.30 8.25
C SER A 126 12.90 -17.52 8.03
N HIS A 127 12.06 -17.16 9.01
CA HIS A 127 10.61 -17.24 8.88
C HIS A 127 10.10 -16.19 7.90
N GLU A 128 10.60 -14.96 8.01
CA GLU A 128 10.22 -13.86 7.11
C GLU A 128 10.65 -14.13 5.67
N LEU A 129 11.83 -14.71 5.45
CA LEU A 129 12.26 -15.16 4.13
C LEU A 129 11.33 -16.22 3.53
N ALA A 130 10.83 -17.16 4.34
CA ALA A 130 9.85 -18.14 3.89
C ALA A 130 8.50 -17.48 3.55
N ASP A 131 8.03 -16.56 4.38
CA ASP A 131 6.80 -15.79 4.14
C ASP A 131 6.89 -14.97 2.85
N ILE A 132 7.99 -14.24 2.66
CA ILE A 132 8.27 -13.45 1.44
C ILE A 132 8.23 -14.35 0.20
N ALA A 133 8.85 -15.53 0.25
CA ALA A 133 8.87 -16.47 -0.86
C ALA A 133 7.46 -16.97 -1.21
N ILE A 134 6.67 -17.32 -0.20
CA ILE A 134 5.29 -17.81 -0.38
C ILE A 134 4.37 -16.69 -0.92
N ASP A 135 4.42 -15.49 -0.33
CA ASP A 135 3.58 -14.35 -0.75
C ASP A 135 3.94 -13.88 -2.17
N THR A 136 5.23 -13.87 -2.52
CA THR A 136 5.70 -13.56 -3.88
C THR A 136 5.22 -14.61 -4.89
N ALA A 137 5.22 -15.90 -4.52
CA ALA A 137 4.71 -16.96 -5.38
C ALA A 137 3.19 -16.88 -5.57
N GLU A 138 2.43 -16.57 -4.51
CA GLU A 138 0.99 -16.30 -4.62
C GLU A 138 0.72 -15.10 -5.53
N THR A 139 1.55 -14.06 -5.45
CA THR A 139 1.49 -12.91 -6.34
C THR A 139 1.77 -13.31 -7.78
N ALA A 140 2.83 -14.06 -8.06
CA ALA A 140 3.15 -14.55 -9.40
C ALA A 140 1.98 -15.31 -10.04
N LEU A 141 1.33 -16.19 -9.27
CA LEU A 141 0.15 -16.94 -9.71
C LEU A 141 -1.02 -16.03 -10.10
N ARG A 142 -1.28 -14.95 -9.34
CA ARG A 142 -2.33 -13.96 -9.67
C ARG A 142 -2.07 -13.23 -10.98
N PHE A 143 -0.81 -13.08 -11.37
CA PHE A 143 -0.39 -12.54 -12.66
C PHE A 143 -0.25 -13.60 -13.76
N GLY A 144 -0.67 -14.85 -13.51
CA GLY A 144 -0.63 -15.93 -14.49
C GLY A 144 0.76 -16.53 -14.74
N LEU A 145 1.71 -16.32 -13.83
CA LEU A 145 3.07 -16.84 -13.91
C LEU A 145 3.19 -18.14 -13.09
N GLU A 146 3.83 -19.16 -13.64
CA GLU A 146 4.16 -20.38 -12.89
C GLU A 146 5.39 -20.12 -12.00
N PRO A 147 5.25 -20.12 -10.65
CA PRO A 147 6.34 -19.72 -9.77
C PRO A 147 7.41 -20.82 -9.67
N LYS A 148 8.67 -20.43 -9.92
CA LYS A 148 9.86 -21.23 -9.62
C LYS A 148 10.76 -20.42 -8.68
N ILE A 149 10.75 -20.79 -7.40
CA ILE A 149 11.39 -20.02 -6.33
C ILE A 149 12.86 -20.42 -6.20
N ALA A 150 13.75 -19.43 -6.08
CA ALA A 150 15.15 -19.62 -5.72
C ALA A 150 15.50 -18.72 -4.53
N MET A 151 15.91 -19.33 -3.41
CA MET A 151 16.40 -18.60 -2.24
C MET A 151 17.88 -18.26 -2.44
N LEU A 152 18.19 -16.98 -2.59
CA LEU A 152 19.56 -16.54 -2.87
C LEU A 152 20.42 -16.50 -1.60
N SER A 153 21.68 -16.89 -1.75
CA SER A 153 22.72 -16.81 -0.72
C SER A 153 24.08 -16.71 -1.39
N PHE A 154 25.11 -16.36 -0.64
CA PHE A 154 26.50 -16.42 -1.11
C PHE A 154 27.01 -17.87 -1.24
N SER A 155 26.34 -18.84 -0.58
CA SER A 155 26.68 -20.26 -0.60
C SER A 155 25.59 -21.07 -1.30
N THR A 156 25.99 -22.13 -2.00
CA THR A 156 25.07 -23.06 -2.65
C THR A 156 25.15 -24.41 -1.96
N ALA A 157 24.07 -24.80 -1.27
CA ALA A 157 23.94 -26.12 -0.62
C ALA A 157 25.13 -26.52 0.28
N GLY A 158 25.74 -25.55 0.97
CA GLY A 158 26.79 -25.79 1.98
C GLY A 158 28.24 -25.59 1.52
N SER A 159 28.45 -24.96 0.35
CA SER A 159 29.78 -24.50 -0.11
C SER A 159 30.38 -23.40 0.74
#